data_AF-A0A5K0VNR8-F1
#
_entry.id   AF-A0A5K0VNR8-F1
#
_cell.length_a   1.000
_cell.length_b   1.000
_cell.length_c   1.000
_cell.angle_alpha   90.00
_cell.angle_beta   90.00
_cell.angle_gamma   90.00
#
_symmetry.space_group_name_H-M   'P 1'
#
loop_
_entity.id
_entity.type
_entity.pdbx_description
1 polymer ?
#
loop_
_entity_poly.entity_id
_entity_poly.type
_entity_poly.pdbx_seq_one_letter_code
_entity_poly.pdbx_strand_id
1 'polypeptide(L)' 'ELLSPEASDAVTSLLPDYVDGDLSALCTWADQIRHWYKYRWTSPLHYIDTPDEACTYDYS' A
#
# COMPACT_ATOMS: atom_id res chain seq x y z
N GLU A 1 12.48 -7.87 11.08
CA GLU A 1 12.36 -8.55 9.78
C GLU A 1 11.58 -9.85 9.88
N LEU A 2 10.35 -9.85 9.37
CA LEU A 2 9.54 -11.06 9.11
C LEU A 2 9.68 -11.53 7.65
N LEU A 3 10.45 -10.80 6.84
CA LEU A 3 10.71 -11.11 5.43
C LEU A 3 11.72 -12.26 5.33
N SER A 4 11.53 -13.14 4.35
CA SER A 4 12.59 -14.08 3.96
C SER A 4 13.76 -13.29 3.34
N PRO A 5 14.96 -13.87 3.27
CA PRO A 5 16.10 -13.23 2.60
C PRO A 5 15.77 -12.80 1.17
N GLU A 6 15.12 -13.67 0.39
CA GLU A 6 14.74 -13.38 -0.99
C GLU A 6 13.73 -12.23 -1.09
N ALA A 7 12.79 -12.16 -0.16
CA ALA A 7 11.82 -11.06 -0.09
C ALA A 7 12.48 -9.74 0.31
N SER A 8 13.42 -9.77 1.26
CA SER A 8 14.20 -8.60 1.69
C SER A 8 15.04 -8.04 0.55
N ASP A 9 15.72 -8.91 -0.22
CA ASP A 9 16.53 -8.53 -1.37
C ASP A 9 15.67 -7.91 -2.47
N ALA A 10 14.50 -8.49 -2.74
CA ALA A 10 13.55 -7.95 -3.71
C ALA A 10 13.00 -6.58 -3.29
N VAL A 11 12.60 -6.40 -2.02
CA VAL A 11 12.13 -5.12 -1.48
C VAL A 11 13.22 -4.06 -1.61
N THR A 12 14.43 -4.35 -1.16
CA THR A 12 15.57 -3.42 -1.23
C THR A 12 15.90 -3.04 -2.67
N SER A 13 15.80 -3.98 -3.62
CA SER A 13 16.07 -3.73 -5.05
C SER A 13 15.01 -2.89 -5.74
N LEU A 14 13.77 -2.87 -5.23
CA LEU A 14 12.65 -2.11 -5.79
C LEU A 14 12.54 -0.69 -5.20
N LEU A 15 13.04 -0.50 -3.98
CA LEU A 15 13.03 0.80 -3.32
C LEU A 15 14.06 1.74 -3.96
N PRO A 16 13.77 3.05 -4.02
CA PRO A 16 14.72 4.02 -4.53
C PRO A 16 15.88 4.24 -3.55
N ASP A 17 17.07 4.51 -4.07
CA ASP A 17 18.31 4.62 -3.28
C ASP A 17 18.22 5.61 -2.09
N TYR A 18 17.40 6.67 -2.20
CA TYR A 18 17.30 7.70 -1.15
C TYR A 18 16.62 7.25 0.14
N VAL A 19 15.96 6.07 0.16
CA VAL A 19 15.37 5.52 1.38
C VAL A 19 16.22 4.45 2.06
N ASP A 20 17.40 4.13 1.51
CA ASP A 20 18.37 3.21 2.12
C ASP A 20 17.75 1.87 2.58
N GLY A 21 16.86 1.31 1.74
CA GLY A 21 16.15 0.05 2.03
C GLY A 21 15.02 0.16 3.06
N ASP A 22 14.73 1.35 3.61
CA ASP A 22 13.64 1.57 4.55
C ASP A 22 12.28 1.62 3.84
N LEU A 23 11.56 0.49 3.85
CA LEU A 23 10.21 0.39 3.32
C LEU A 23 9.23 1.36 4.02
N SER A 24 9.42 1.63 5.31
CA SER A 24 8.51 2.48 6.09
C SER A 24 8.56 3.94 5.64
N ALA A 25 9.69 4.39 5.09
CA ALA A 25 9.85 5.74 4.55
C ALA A 25 8.87 6.04 3.39
N LEU A 26 8.36 5.02 2.70
CA LEU A 26 7.45 5.16 1.54
C LEU A 26 6.06 4.56 1.74
N CYS A 27 5.74 3.98 2.89
CA CYS A 27 4.46 3.31 3.08
C CYS A 27 3.24 4.25 2.99
N THR A 28 3.44 5.56 3.21
CA THR A 28 2.39 6.59 3.09
C THR A 28 2.24 7.18 1.68
N TRP A 29 3.10 6.81 0.73
CA TRP A 29 3.10 7.35 -0.63
C TRP A 29 1.74 7.18 -1.33
N ALA A 30 1.08 6.04 -1.13
CA ALA A 30 -0.24 5.77 -1.71
C ALA A 30 -1.31 6.78 -1.25
N ASP A 31 -1.30 7.16 0.03
CA ASP A 31 -2.21 8.18 0.59
C ASP A 31 -1.93 9.57 0.03
N GLN A 32 -0.70 9.87 -0.37
CA GLN A 32 -0.35 11.17 -0.97
C GLN A 32 -0.85 11.25 -2.41
N ILE A 33 -0.63 10.20 -3.22
CA ILE A 33 -0.92 10.25 -4.66
C ILE A 33 -2.40 10.05 -5.00
N ARG A 34 -3.21 9.42 -4.14
CA ARG A 34 -4.65 9.17 -4.41
C ARG A 34 -5.45 10.45 -4.66
N HIS A 35 -4.92 11.60 -4.25
CA HIS A 35 -5.51 12.92 -4.49
C HIS A 35 -5.14 13.51 -5.86
N TRP A 36 -4.12 12.99 -6.54
CA TRP A 36 -3.63 13.49 -7.82
C TRP A 36 -4.56 13.05 -8.95
N TYR A 37 -4.80 13.92 -9.93
CA TYR A 37 -5.72 13.64 -11.05
C TYR A 37 -5.42 12.29 -11.75
N LYS A 38 -4.15 12.01 -12.05
CA LYS A 38 -3.71 10.77 -12.71
C LYS A 38 -3.98 9.50 -11.89
N TYR A 39 -3.99 9.59 -10.57
CA TYR A 39 -4.09 8.45 -9.66
C TYR A 39 -5.39 8.45 -8.84
N ARG A 40 -6.35 9.30 -9.19
CA ARG A 40 -7.62 9.43 -8.44
C ARG A 40 -8.41 8.11 -8.38
N TRP A 41 -8.19 7.22 -9.35
CA TRP A 41 -8.76 5.88 -9.39
C TRP A 41 -8.28 4.96 -8.27
N THR A 42 -7.15 5.26 -7.61
CA THR A 42 -6.65 4.46 -6.49
C THR A 42 -7.38 4.74 -5.19
N SER A 43 -8.12 5.86 -5.08
CA SER A 43 -8.83 6.24 -3.85
C SER A 43 -9.71 5.12 -3.25
N PRO A 44 -10.59 4.45 -4.01
CA PRO A 44 -11.42 3.36 -3.48
C PRO A 44 -10.64 2.10 -3.08
N LEU A 45 -9.36 1.96 -3.42
CA LEU A 45 -8.55 0.80 -3.02
C LEU A 45 -8.14 0.82 -1.54
N HIS A 46 -8.31 1.96 -0.86
CA HIS A 46 -7.91 2.13 0.55
C HIS A 46 -8.97 1.67 1.55
N TYR A 47 -10.17 1.33 1.10
CA TYR A 47 -11.28 1.00 1.96
C TYR A 47 -12.19 -0.04 1.33
N ILE A 48 -13.01 -0.65 2.18
CA ILE A 48 -14.11 -1.52 1.79
C ILE A 48 -15.33 -1.02 2.57
N ASP A 49 -16.31 -0.49 1.86
CA ASP A 49 -17.56 -0.06 2.47
C ASP A 49 -18.46 -1.30 2.66
N THR A 50 -18.70 -1.69 3.91
CA THR A 50 -19.62 -2.78 4.26
C THR A 50 -21.00 -2.23 4.62
N PRO A 51 -22.11 -2.96 4.40
CA PRO A 51 -23.43 -2.51 4.82
C PRO A 51 -23.49 -2.24 6.33
N ASP A 52 -24.23 -1.20 6.71
CA ASP A 52 -24.41 -0.82 8.12
C ASP A 52 -24.94 -2.01 8.93
N GLU A 53 -24.40 -2.18 10.14
CA GLU A 53 -24.77 -3.24 11.11
C GLU A 53 -24.57 -4.69 10.65
N ALA A 54 -24.14 -4.94 9.42
CA ALA A 54 -23.96 -6.31 8.92
C ALA A 54 -22.77 -7.02 9.59
N CYS A 55 -21.70 -6.29 9.91
CA CYS A 55 -20.46 -6.84 10.49
C CYS A 55 -19.89 -8.02 9.68
N THR A 56 -20.14 -8.03 8.37
CA THR A 56 -19.69 -9.05 7.41
C THR A 56 -19.09 -8.39 6.17
N TYR A 57 -18.26 -9.14 5.47
CA TYR A 57 -17.64 -8.75 4.21
C TYR A 57 -17.97 -9.79 3.15
N ASP A 58 -18.38 -9.32 1.96
CA ASP A 58 -18.60 -10.14 0.78
C ASP A 58 -17.87 -9.49 -0.42
N TYR A 59 -17.12 -10.30 -1.16
CA TYR A 59 -16.38 -9.88 -2.35
C TYR A 59 -17.17 -10.15 -3.64
N SER A 60 -18.19 -11.02 -3.57
CA SER A 60 -18.77 -11.77 -4.68
C SER A 60 -19.60 -10.95 -5.65
#